data_AF-A0A7V9BDI0-F1
#
_entry.id   AF-A0A7V9BDI0-F1
#
_cell.length_a   1.000
_cell.length_b   1.000
_cell.length_c   1.000
_cell.angle_alpha   90.00
_cell.angle_beta   90.00
_cell.angle_gamma   90.00
#
_symmetry.space_group_name_H-M   'P 1'
#
loop_
_entity.id
_entity.type
_entity.pdbx_description
1 polymer ?
#
loop_
_entity_poly.entity_id
_entity_poly.type
_entity_poly.pdbx_seq_one_letter_code
_entity_poly.pdbx_strand_id
1 'polypeptide(L)'
;MTPGFYRVRLVGPEASSDEQFVTLMAGEEETVALAASPAAPFVAELGGAIGATTGPGETLVVEGIHPLAWPEPSTLVTLAVGAAINTGSAPAGLRALGVELPDELLAEPGASGIAVYVVASGSGQGADAVKDVRLRLWPTGEPVPPDGKAIALDEVRRGLGAHVAKVEPGAYWLSLERGEKNPPVLSLTVLHGRLATLVAQVEPEGLRLYQYQPALAAAPASAPTALRRLEYLQRALLGGRLDAAKELALEVAESAAADPFAGCLCGYALLRLGMLDELNDVIGNVISVAPGLSDVYVLRGEHAAATGGTAGRQSFADATATGIPVFAEGLTRLVEGLRAHDLNHPRGAIVRHIFQQHLRGSMWSAFTPRRFEPGTLIVTGADTGFEA
;
A
#
# COMPACT_ATOMS: atom_id res chain seq x y z
N MET A 1 11.58 -37.67 -3.42
CA MET A 1 11.15 -37.01 -2.16
C MET A 1 11.31 -37.98 -0.99
N THR A 2 11.34 -37.49 0.25
CA THR A 2 11.40 -38.36 1.45
C THR A 2 10.05 -39.09 1.59
N PRO A 3 9.99 -40.39 1.93
CA PRO A 3 8.71 -41.03 2.24
C PRO A 3 8.03 -40.34 3.43
N GLY A 4 6.71 -40.20 3.41
CA GLY A 4 5.97 -39.55 4.49
C GLY A 4 4.56 -39.08 4.12
N PHE A 5 3.94 -38.41 5.09
CA PHE A 5 2.64 -37.77 4.95
C PHE A 5 2.82 -36.29 4.64
N TYR A 6 2.15 -35.84 3.58
CA TYR A 6 2.20 -34.47 3.08
C TYR A 6 0.81 -33.85 3.14
N ARG A 7 0.76 -32.58 3.53
CA ARG A 7 -0.43 -31.73 3.44
C ARG A 7 -0.15 -30.69 2.38
N VAL A 8 -0.92 -30.71 1.30
CA VAL A 8 -0.73 -29.84 0.15
C VAL A 8 -1.95 -28.95 0.00
N ARG A 9 -1.73 -27.64 -0.11
CA ARG A 9 -2.78 -26.65 -0.35
C ARG A 9 -2.19 -25.43 -1.05
N LEU A 10 -3.03 -24.71 -1.78
CA LEU A 10 -2.67 -23.41 -2.34
C LEU A 10 -2.85 -22.36 -1.22
N VAL A 11 -1.81 -21.58 -0.96
CA VAL A 11 -1.86 -20.52 0.05
C VAL A 11 -2.04 -19.17 -0.65
N GLY A 12 -3.18 -18.54 -0.42
CA GLY A 12 -3.48 -17.20 -0.87
C GLY A 12 -3.24 -16.15 0.22
N PRO A 13 -3.32 -14.85 -0.15
CA PRO A 13 -3.05 -13.76 0.77
C PRO A 13 -4.06 -13.68 1.92
N GLU A 14 -5.37 -13.87 1.70
CA GLU A 14 -6.37 -13.90 2.77
C GLU A 14 -6.83 -15.31 3.15
N ALA A 15 -6.85 -16.25 2.20
CA ALA A 15 -7.41 -17.58 2.37
C ALA A 15 -6.43 -18.66 1.91
N SER A 16 -6.70 -19.92 2.24
CA SER A 16 -6.03 -21.07 1.63
C SER A 16 -7.08 -21.93 0.93
N SER A 17 -6.68 -22.66 -0.12
CA SER A 17 -7.56 -23.68 -0.69
C SER A 17 -7.80 -24.81 0.32
N ASP A 18 -8.76 -25.66 0.00
CA ASP A 18 -8.93 -26.93 0.67
C ASP A 18 -7.62 -27.73 0.64
N GLU A 19 -7.37 -28.43 1.73
CA GLU A 19 -6.16 -29.19 1.94
C GLU A 19 -6.31 -30.62 1.40
N GLN A 20 -5.29 -31.08 0.69
CA GLN A 20 -5.19 -32.44 0.19
C GLN A 20 -4.10 -33.20 0.94
N PHE A 21 -4.44 -34.40 1.41
CA PHE A 21 -3.51 -35.30 2.09
C PHE A 21 -2.92 -36.28 1.09
N VAL A 22 -1.59 -36.32 1.04
CA VAL A 22 -0.82 -37.19 0.15
C VAL A 22 0.11 -38.07 0.97
N THR A 23 0.15 -39.36 0.66
CA THR A 23 1.06 -40.30 1.32
C THR A 23 2.03 -40.83 0.28
N LEU A 24 3.32 -40.54 0.43
CA LEU A 24 4.35 -41.02 -0.49
C LEU A 24 5.18 -42.12 0.15
N MET A 25 5.26 -43.27 -0.53
CA MET A 25 6.20 -44.32 -0.22
C MET A 25 7.60 -44.01 -0.78
N ALA A 26 8.59 -44.79 -0.38
CA ALA A 26 9.96 -44.61 -0.85
C ALA A 26 10.04 -44.84 -2.37
N GLY A 27 10.43 -43.81 -3.11
CA GLY A 27 10.51 -43.84 -4.58
C GLY A 27 9.21 -43.50 -5.30
N GLU A 28 8.14 -43.17 -4.58
CA GLU A 28 6.86 -42.74 -5.15
C GLU A 28 6.85 -41.24 -5.43
N GLU A 29 6.21 -40.84 -6.53
CA GLU A 29 5.96 -39.45 -6.90
C GLU A 29 4.47 -39.29 -7.20
N GLU A 30 3.85 -38.24 -6.66
CA GLU A 30 2.45 -37.91 -6.89
C GLU A 30 2.33 -36.46 -7.37
N THR A 31 1.54 -36.23 -8.43
CA THR A 31 1.21 -34.90 -8.91
C THR A 31 -0.15 -34.49 -8.38
N VAL A 32 -0.18 -33.45 -7.53
CA VAL A 32 -1.42 -32.93 -6.93
C VAL A 32 -1.94 -31.76 -7.75
N ALA A 33 -3.17 -31.89 -8.27
CA ALA A 33 -3.85 -30.78 -8.92
C ALA A 33 -4.46 -29.85 -7.86
N LEU A 34 -3.95 -28.63 -7.77
CA LEU A 34 -4.52 -27.55 -6.95
C LEU A 34 -5.29 -26.60 -7.85
N ALA A 35 -6.50 -26.24 -7.46
CA ALA A 35 -7.32 -25.23 -8.13
C ALA A 35 -7.54 -24.03 -7.20
N ALA A 36 -7.45 -22.83 -7.75
CA ALA A 36 -7.89 -21.62 -7.07
C ALA A 36 -9.43 -21.52 -7.12
N SER A 37 -9.99 -20.61 -6.33
CA SER A 37 -11.39 -20.22 -6.51
C SER A 37 -11.53 -19.41 -7.81
N PRO A 38 -12.56 -19.67 -8.63
CA PRO A 38 -12.84 -18.84 -9.80
C PRO A 38 -12.96 -17.36 -9.45
N ALA A 39 -12.43 -16.50 -10.31
CA ALA A 39 -12.57 -15.06 -10.13
C ALA A 39 -14.05 -14.65 -10.14
N ALA A 40 -14.41 -13.71 -9.27
CA ALA A 40 -15.75 -13.13 -9.28
C ALA A 40 -16.04 -12.47 -10.66
N PRO A 41 -17.30 -12.44 -11.14
CA PRO A 41 -17.62 -11.94 -12.48
C PRO A 41 -17.08 -10.54 -12.78
N PHE A 42 -17.12 -9.63 -11.80
CA PHE A 42 -16.57 -8.27 -11.94
C PHE A 42 -15.04 -8.27 -12.09
N VAL A 43 -14.34 -9.14 -11.36
CA VAL A 43 -12.89 -9.32 -11.49
C VAL A 43 -12.55 -9.91 -12.85
N ALA A 44 -13.33 -10.89 -13.32
CA ALA A 44 -13.16 -11.44 -14.67
C ALA A 44 -13.39 -10.38 -15.77
N GLU A 45 -14.37 -9.48 -15.59
CA GLU A 45 -14.62 -8.37 -16.52
C GLU A 45 -13.44 -7.38 -16.57
N LEU A 46 -12.97 -6.92 -15.41
CA LEU A 46 -11.78 -6.06 -15.31
C LEU A 46 -10.55 -6.76 -15.88
N GLY A 47 -10.42 -8.07 -15.64
CA GLY A 47 -9.34 -8.89 -16.15
C GLY A 47 -9.36 -8.93 -17.67
N GLY A 48 -10.51 -9.26 -18.25
CA GLY A 48 -10.70 -9.27 -19.70
C GLY A 48 -10.41 -7.90 -20.35
N ALA A 49 -10.71 -6.80 -19.67
CA ALA A 49 -10.37 -5.45 -20.15
C ALA A 49 -8.86 -5.24 -20.28
N ILE A 50 -8.04 -5.78 -19.38
CA ILE A 50 -6.56 -5.72 -19.46
C ILE A 50 -5.95 -6.92 -20.21
N GLY A 51 -6.76 -7.67 -20.95
CA GLY A 51 -6.32 -8.82 -21.76
C GLY A 51 -6.12 -10.12 -20.98
N ALA A 52 -6.64 -10.23 -19.76
CA ALA A 52 -6.60 -11.47 -19.01
C ALA A 52 -7.54 -12.54 -19.60
N THR A 53 -7.12 -13.80 -19.54
CA THR A 53 -7.94 -14.97 -19.88
C THR A 53 -7.95 -15.97 -18.72
N THR A 54 -8.97 -16.84 -18.67
CA THR A 54 -8.99 -17.94 -17.70
C THR A 54 -7.98 -19.00 -18.11
N GLY A 55 -7.02 -19.28 -17.22
CA GLY A 55 -5.99 -20.29 -17.40
C GLY A 55 -6.24 -21.56 -16.57
N PRO A 56 -5.23 -22.44 -16.49
CA PRO A 56 -5.30 -23.65 -15.68
C PRO A 56 -5.60 -23.37 -14.20
N GLY A 57 -6.36 -24.26 -13.56
CA GLY A 57 -6.67 -24.17 -12.13
C GLY A 57 -7.48 -22.94 -11.73
N GLU A 58 -8.35 -22.45 -12.63
CA GLU A 58 -9.22 -21.27 -12.42
C GLU A 58 -8.45 -19.97 -12.14
N THR A 59 -7.21 -19.88 -12.61
CA THR A 59 -6.38 -18.68 -12.50
C THR A 59 -6.68 -17.68 -13.61
N LEU A 60 -6.45 -16.39 -13.37
CA LEU A 60 -6.40 -15.39 -14.45
C LEU A 60 -4.98 -15.28 -15.01
N VAL A 61 -4.84 -15.33 -16.32
CA VAL A 61 -3.56 -15.23 -17.03
C VAL A 61 -3.52 -13.93 -17.80
N VAL A 62 -2.53 -13.09 -17.50
CA VAL A 62 -2.22 -11.86 -18.23
C VAL A 62 -0.84 -12.04 -18.86
N GLU A 63 -0.67 -11.64 -20.13
CA GLU A 63 0.60 -11.78 -20.83
C GLU A 63 1.76 -11.12 -20.05
N GLY A 64 2.88 -11.85 -19.93
CA GLY A 64 4.06 -11.37 -19.19
C GLY A 64 3.93 -11.40 -17.66
N ILE A 65 2.80 -11.88 -17.12
CA ILE A 65 2.57 -11.99 -15.68
C ILE A 65 2.28 -13.46 -15.34
N HIS A 66 2.81 -13.94 -14.21
CA HIS A 66 2.47 -15.28 -13.73
C HIS A 66 0.95 -15.42 -13.48
N PRO A 67 0.39 -16.64 -13.61
CA PRO A 67 -1.03 -16.88 -13.32
C PRO A 67 -1.45 -16.33 -11.96
N LEU A 68 -2.65 -15.75 -11.91
CA LEU A 68 -3.23 -15.07 -10.76
C LEU A 68 -4.27 -15.96 -10.09
N ALA A 69 -3.98 -16.43 -8.89
CA ALA A 69 -4.96 -17.08 -8.01
C ALA A 69 -5.46 -16.05 -6.98
N TRP A 70 -6.77 -15.98 -6.71
CA TRP A 70 -7.40 -14.94 -5.87
C TRP A 70 -7.19 -13.48 -6.33
N PRO A 71 -7.38 -13.17 -7.62
CA PRO A 71 -7.36 -11.77 -8.05
C PRO A 71 -8.52 -11.00 -7.40
N GLU A 72 -8.21 -9.80 -6.92
CA GLU A 72 -9.18 -8.80 -6.46
C GLU A 72 -9.24 -7.65 -7.47
N PRO A 73 -10.29 -6.79 -7.45
CA PRO A 73 -10.30 -5.56 -8.23
C PRO A 73 -9.05 -4.70 -8.02
N SER A 74 -8.57 -4.59 -6.76
CA SER A 74 -7.29 -3.94 -6.42
C SER A 74 -6.09 -4.53 -7.16
N THR A 75 -6.05 -5.86 -7.29
CA THR A 75 -4.97 -6.57 -7.98
C THR A 75 -4.91 -6.15 -9.45
N LEU A 76 -6.06 -6.08 -10.12
CA LEU A 76 -6.12 -5.74 -11.54
C LEU A 76 -5.78 -4.28 -11.83
N VAL A 77 -6.24 -3.35 -10.97
CA VAL A 77 -5.83 -1.94 -11.03
C VAL A 77 -4.31 -1.83 -10.84
N THR A 78 -3.75 -2.54 -9.88
CA THR A 78 -2.31 -2.54 -9.60
C THR A 78 -1.47 -3.04 -10.79
N LEU A 79 -1.91 -4.12 -11.44
CA LEU A 79 -1.27 -4.62 -12.66
C LEU A 79 -1.34 -3.59 -13.79
N ALA A 80 -2.50 -2.95 -13.96
CA ALA A 80 -2.71 -1.93 -14.98
C ALA A 80 -1.81 -0.69 -14.77
N VAL A 81 -1.61 -0.26 -13.51
CA VAL A 81 -0.66 0.81 -13.15
C VAL A 81 0.76 0.44 -13.55
N GLY A 82 1.23 -0.75 -13.14
CA GLY A 82 2.58 -1.22 -13.49
C GLY A 82 2.80 -1.32 -15.00
N ALA A 83 1.76 -1.74 -15.74
CA ALA A 83 1.82 -1.86 -17.19
C ALA A 83 1.88 -0.48 -17.87
N ALA A 84 1.08 0.48 -17.38
CA ALA A 84 1.08 1.86 -17.89
C ALA A 84 2.44 2.54 -17.75
N ILE A 85 3.12 2.34 -16.61
CA ILE A 85 4.44 2.92 -16.33
C ILE A 85 5.56 2.29 -17.19
N ASN A 86 5.57 0.96 -17.32
CA ASN A 86 6.71 0.26 -17.95
C ASN A 86 6.65 0.17 -19.48
N THR A 87 5.46 0.31 -20.08
CA THR A 87 5.31 0.11 -21.53
C THR A 87 5.05 1.38 -22.31
N GLY A 88 4.84 2.52 -21.64
CA GLY A 88 4.64 3.86 -22.22
C GLY A 88 3.47 4.01 -23.22
N SER A 89 2.84 2.91 -23.65
CA SER A 89 1.91 2.90 -24.79
C SER A 89 1.14 1.58 -25.01
N ALA A 90 1.28 0.55 -24.15
CA ALA A 90 0.60 -0.71 -24.43
C ALA A 90 -0.94 -0.61 -24.30
N PRO A 91 -1.70 -1.26 -25.20
CA PRO A 91 -3.17 -1.32 -25.17
C PRO A 91 -3.76 -2.12 -23.98
N ALA A 92 -2.91 -2.71 -23.12
CA ALA A 92 -3.29 -3.52 -21.96
C ALA A 92 -3.09 -2.82 -20.58
N GLY A 93 -2.76 -1.52 -20.58
CA GLY A 93 -2.58 -0.73 -19.36
C GLY A 93 -3.85 -0.04 -18.84
N LEU A 94 -3.70 0.92 -17.93
CA LEU A 94 -4.78 1.75 -17.38
C LEU A 94 -5.78 2.28 -18.42
N ARG A 95 -5.32 2.57 -19.65
CA ARG A 95 -6.17 3.04 -20.76
C ARG A 95 -7.32 2.08 -21.07
N ALA A 96 -7.09 0.78 -20.96
CA ALA A 96 -8.11 -0.25 -21.18
C ALA A 96 -9.20 -0.25 -20.08
N LEU A 97 -8.85 0.25 -18.89
CA LEU A 97 -9.76 0.53 -17.79
C LEU A 97 -10.38 1.95 -17.89
N GLY A 98 -10.04 2.71 -18.93
CA GLY A 98 -10.56 4.05 -19.17
C GLY A 98 -9.82 5.16 -18.42
N VAL A 99 -8.61 4.91 -17.92
CA VAL A 99 -7.79 5.88 -17.18
C VAL A 99 -6.47 6.12 -17.90
N GLU A 100 -5.99 7.36 -17.92
CA GLU A 100 -4.68 7.70 -18.50
C GLU A 100 -3.79 8.38 -17.46
N LEU A 101 -2.49 8.13 -17.55
CA LEU A 101 -1.50 8.91 -16.81
C LEU A 101 -1.22 10.20 -17.60
N PRO A 102 -1.19 11.38 -16.97
CA PRO A 102 -0.79 12.63 -17.61
C PRO A 102 0.58 12.51 -18.29
N ASP A 103 0.68 12.95 -19.55
CA ASP A 103 1.93 12.91 -20.31
C ASP A 103 3.09 13.61 -19.59
N GLU A 104 2.80 14.71 -18.88
CA GLU A 104 3.78 15.46 -18.09
C GLU A 104 4.44 14.63 -16.97
N LEU A 105 3.76 13.62 -16.43
CA LEU A 105 4.34 12.71 -15.43
C LEU A 105 5.33 11.72 -16.04
N LEU A 106 5.12 11.36 -17.30
CA LEU A 106 5.94 10.37 -18.01
C LEU A 106 7.08 11.04 -18.81
N ALA A 107 6.86 12.25 -19.30
CA ALA A 107 7.79 12.96 -20.17
C ALA A 107 8.89 13.70 -19.40
N GLU A 108 8.65 14.14 -18.17
CA GLU A 108 9.60 14.91 -17.39
C GLU A 108 10.44 14.02 -16.46
N PRO A 109 11.77 13.92 -16.68
CA PRO A 109 12.64 13.14 -15.80
C PRO A 109 12.61 13.67 -14.36
N GLY A 110 12.37 12.77 -13.41
CA GLY A 110 12.30 13.12 -11.99
C GLY A 110 10.97 13.72 -11.55
N ALA A 111 9.97 13.80 -12.44
CA ALA A 111 8.61 14.17 -12.04
C ALA A 111 8.08 13.24 -10.94
N SER A 112 7.19 13.80 -10.13
CA SER A 112 6.49 13.08 -9.07
C SER A 112 5.00 13.34 -9.18
N GLY A 113 4.20 12.39 -8.69
CA GLY A 113 2.75 12.49 -8.78
C GLY A 113 2.04 11.77 -7.67
N ILE A 114 0.74 12.05 -7.58
CA ILE A 114 -0.21 11.27 -6.79
C ILE A 114 -1.24 10.68 -7.75
N ALA A 115 -1.51 9.38 -7.60
CA ALA A 115 -2.58 8.70 -8.31
C ALA A 115 -3.52 8.03 -7.31
N VAL A 116 -4.80 8.35 -7.38
CA VAL A 116 -5.84 7.74 -6.55
C VAL A 116 -6.82 7.04 -7.45
N TYR A 117 -6.94 5.73 -7.26
CA TYR A 117 -7.85 4.86 -7.99
C TYR A 117 -8.91 4.37 -7.01
N VAL A 118 -10.18 4.54 -7.34
CA VAL A 118 -11.31 4.05 -6.55
C VAL A 118 -12.05 3.01 -7.37
N VAL A 119 -12.06 1.76 -6.91
CA VAL A 119 -12.61 0.62 -7.64
C VAL A 119 -13.69 -0.08 -6.83
N ALA A 120 -14.77 -0.49 -7.48
CA ALA A 120 -15.82 -1.28 -6.83
C ALA A 120 -15.33 -2.68 -6.41
N SER A 121 -15.92 -3.26 -5.36
CA SER A 121 -15.71 -4.69 -5.02
C SER A 121 -16.44 -5.67 -5.94
N GLY A 122 -17.39 -5.19 -6.76
CA GLY A 122 -18.19 -6.02 -7.67
C GLY A 122 -19.50 -6.58 -7.10
N SER A 123 -19.86 -6.27 -5.85
CA SER A 123 -21.14 -6.69 -5.26
C SER A 123 -22.29 -5.75 -5.65
N GLY A 124 -22.93 -5.98 -6.80
CA GLY A 124 -24.29 -5.51 -7.16
C GLY A 124 -24.60 -3.99 -7.23
N GLN A 125 -23.73 -3.12 -6.71
CA GLN A 125 -23.89 -1.66 -6.63
C GLN A 125 -22.63 -0.91 -7.12
N GLY A 126 -21.75 -1.61 -7.84
CA GLY A 126 -20.34 -1.22 -7.96
C GLY A 126 -20.08 0.18 -8.56
N ALA A 127 -20.68 0.50 -9.70
CA ALA A 127 -20.39 1.78 -10.36
C ALA A 127 -20.94 2.99 -9.60
N ASP A 128 -22.09 2.85 -8.94
CA ASP A 128 -22.70 3.96 -8.19
C ASP A 128 -21.95 4.22 -6.89
N ALA A 129 -21.48 3.15 -6.22
CA ALA A 129 -20.67 3.28 -5.00
C ALA A 129 -19.35 4.05 -5.21
N VAL A 130 -18.79 4.04 -6.42
CA VAL A 130 -17.58 4.80 -6.77
C VAL A 130 -17.91 6.27 -7.08
N LYS A 131 -19.04 6.56 -7.72
CA LYS A 131 -19.46 7.94 -8.07
C LYS A 131 -19.68 8.82 -6.85
N ASP A 132 -20.06 8.22 -5.73
CA ASP A 132 -20.30 8.93 -4.48
C ASP A 132 -19.00 9.31 -3.74
N VAL A 133 -17.85 8.81 -4.20
CA VAL A 133 -16.56 9.12 -3.58
C VAL A 133 -16.02 10.45 -4.13
N ARG A 134 -15.75 11.38 -3.23
CA ARG A 134 -15.03 12.63 -3.52
C ARG A 134 -13.66 12.63 -2.90
N LEU A 135 -12.74 13.38 -3.52
CA LEU A 135 -11.36 13.45 -3.08
C LEU A 135 -11.01 14.87 -2.62
N ARG A 136 -10.27 15.00 -1.53
CA ARG A 136 -9.45 16.20 -1.27
C ARG A 136 -8.00 15.80 -1.10
N LEU A 137 -7.13 16.56 -1.73
CA LEU A 137 -5.69 16.38 -1.68
C LEU A 137 -5.02 17.74 -1.46
N TRP A 138 -4.14 17.83 -0.47
CA TRP A 138 -3.40 19.06 -0.18
C TRP A 138 -2.10 18.81 0.57
N PRO A 139 -1.08 19.69 0.45
CA PRO A 139 0.17 19.55 1.20
C PRO A 139 -0.05 19.54 2.72
N THR A 140 0.78 18.78 3.44
CA THR A 140 0.79 18.83 4.89
C THR A 140 1.24 20.21 5.39
N GLY A 141 0.59 20.69 6.45
CA GLY A 141 0.81 22.05 6.97
C GLY A 141 -0.02 23.13 6.29
N GLU A 142 -0.73 22.79 5.20
CA GLU A 142 -1.71 23.69 4.59
C GLU A 142 -3.13 23.45 5.15
N PRO A 143 -4.00 24.48 5.12
CA PRO A 143 -5.40 24.34 5.52
C PRO A 143 -6.18 23.42 4.58
N VAL A 144 -7.23 22.77 5.12
CA VAL A 144 -8.16 21.94 4.37
C VAL A 144 -8.77 22.76 3.21
N PRO A 145 -8.71 22.27 1.96
CA PRO A 145 -9.29 22.98 0.82
C PRO A 145 -10.80 23.21 0.96
N PRO A 146 -11.36 24.30 0.42
CA PRO A 146 -12.80 24.52 0.39
C PRO A 146 -13.54 23.45 -0.41
N ASP A 147 -14.82 23.23 -0.10
CA ASP A 147 -15.65 22.17 -0.70
C ASP A 147 -15.70 22.25 -2.23
N GLY A 148 -15.64 23.45 -2.81
CA GLY A 148 -15.57 23.66 -4.26
C GLY A 148 -14.24 23.24 -4.91
N LYS A 149 -13.23 22.87 -4.12
CA LYS A 149 -11.98 22.25 -4.57
C LYS A 149 -11.95 20.74 -4.32
N ALA A 150 -13.05 20.13 -3.86
CA ALA A 150 -13.18 18.68 -3.89
C ALA A 150 -13.04 18.21 -5.34
N ILE A 151 -12.14 17.25 -5.54
CA ILE A 151 -11.79 16.71 -6.83
C ILE A 151 -12.77 15.59 -7.14
N ALA A 152 -13.51 15.75 -8.22
CA ALA A 152 -14.30 14.65 -8.77
C ALA A 152 -13.35 13.64 -9.40
N LEU A 153 -13.63 12.36 -9.20
CA LEU A 153 -12.95 11.31 -9.95
C LEU A 153 -13.33 11.44 -11.44
N ASP A 154 -12.37 11.17 -12.31
CA ASP A 154 -12.59 11.06 -13.75
C ASP A 154 -13.70 10.04 -14.03
N GLU A 155 -14.38 10.17 -15.18
CA GLU A 155 -15.57 9.39 -15.55
C GLU A 155 -15.46 7.92 -15.09
N VAL A 156 -16.37 7.51 -14.19
CA VAL A 156 -16.37 6.15 -13.64
C VAL A 156 -16.67 5.15 -14.75
N ARG A 157 -15.63 4.50 -15.25
CA ARG A 157 -15.71 3.48 -16.31
C ARG A 157 -15.43 2.13 -15.70
N ARG A 158 -16.26 1.13 -16.01
CA ARG A 158 -16.12 -0.24 -15.49
C ARG A 158 -16.02 -0.31 -13.96
N GLY A 159 -16.67 0.61 -13.24
CA GLY A 159 -16.59 0.69 -11.78
C GLY A 159 -15.22 1.12 -11.25
N LEU A 160 -14.41 1.82 -12.05
CA LEU A 160 -13.16 2.47 -11.67
C LEU A 160 -13.29 3.98 -11.89
N GLY A 161 -13.06 4.76 -10.84
CA GLY A 161 -12.81 6.20 -10.91
C GLY A 161 -11.35 6.48 -10.58
N ALA A 162 -10.78 7.53 -11.16
CA ALA A 162 -9.39 7.88 -10.93
C ALA A 162 -9.18 9.38 -10.77
N HIS A 163 -8.11 9.74 -10.09
CA HIS A 163 -7.54 11.07 -10.14
C HIS A 163 -6.03 10.94 -10.16
N VAL A 164 -5.38 11.57 -11.14
CA VAL A 164 -3.92 11.56 -11.27
C VAL A 164 -3.44 12.99 -11.45
N ALA A 165 -2.49 13.40 -10.62
CA ALA A 165 -1.92 14.74 -10.67
C ALA A 165 -0.41 14.73 -10.46
N LYS A 166 0.28 15.57 -11.22
CA LYS A 166 1.67 15.94 -10.95
C LYS A 166 1.73 16.83 -9.72
N VAL A 167 2.63 16.50 -8.80
CA VAL A 167 2.82 17.24 -7.55
C VAL A 167 4.29 17.26 -7.16
N GLU A 168 4.68 18.23 -6.33
CA GLU A 168 6.03 18.27 -5.78
C GLU A 168 6.25 17.13 -4.76
N PRO A 169 7.46 16.56 -4.66
CA PRO A 169 7.80 15.62 -3.59
C PRO A 169 7.57 16.24 -2.21
N GLY A 170 7.05 15.44 -1.27
CA GLY A 170 6.73 15.92 0.08
C GLY A 170 5.57 15.15 0.72
N ALA A 171 5.16 15.62 1.89
CA ALA A 171 4.05 15.01 2.62
C ALA A 171 2.73 15.72 2.27
N TYR A 172 1.69 14.92 2.01
CA TYR A 172 0.35 15.35 1.66
C TYR A 172 -0.70 14.73 2.58
N TRP A 173 -1.82 15.41 2.71
CA TRP A 173 -3.06 14.90 3.25
C TRP A 173 -3.98 14.46 2.13
N LEU A 174 -4.61 13.31 2.31
CA LEU A 174 -5.65 12.82 1.42
C LEU A 174 -6.91 12.47 2.20
N SER A 175 -8.06 12.92 1.72
CA SER A 175 -9.37 12.48 2.22
C SER A 175 -10.20 11.86 1.10
N LEU A 176 -10.87 10.75 1.43
CA LEU A 176 -11.85 10.07 0.59
C LEU A 176 -13.23 10.23 1.27
N GLU A 177 -14.09 11.06 0.69
CA GLU A 177 -15.36 11.49 1.28
C GLU A 177 -16.53 10.72 0.65
N ARG A 178 -17.40 10.13 1.47
CA ARG A 178 -18.63 9.40 1.07
C ARG A 178 -19.88 9.95 1.76
N GLY A 179 -19.88 11.27 2.03
CA GLY A 179 -20.98 11.97 2.68
C GLY A 179 -20.89 12.05 4.20
N GLU A 180 -19.81 11.55 4.81
CA GLU A 180 -19.57 11.71 6.24
C GLU A 180 -19.22 13.16 6.61
N LYS A 181 -19.62 13.58 7.81
CA LYS A 181 -19.30 14.92 8.32
C LYS A 181 -17.80 15.12 8.56
N ASN A 182 -17.11 14.09 9.04
CA ASN A 182 -15.66 14.08 9.29
C ASN A 182 -15.08 12.86 8.55
N PRO A 183 -14.71 13.01 7.27
CA PRO A 183 -14.16 11.91 6.49
C PRO A 183 -12.76 11.51 7.00
N PRO A 184 -12.34 10.25 6.84
CA PRO A 184 -10.98 9.84 7.15
C PRO A 184 -9.94 10.64 6.36
N VAL A 185 -8.81 10.94 7.02
CA VAL A 185 -7.66 11.59 6.40
C VAL A 185 -6.45 10.68 6.52
N LEU A 186 -5.75 10.49 5.39
CA LEU A 186 -4.53 9.70 5.27
C LEU A 186 -3.32 10.60 5.12
N SER A 187 -2.22 10.23 5.78
CA SER A 187 -0.90 10.74 5.45
C SER A 187 -0.37 10.02 4.20
N LEU A 188 0.01 10.79 3.18
CA LEU A 188 0.71 10.32 2.01
C LEU A 188 2.09 10.97 1.94
N THR A 189 3.11 10.21 1.59
CA THR A 189 4.44 10.75 1.27
C THR A 189 4.70 10.56 -0.21
N VAL A 190 5.05 11.64 -0.91
CA VAL A 190 5.43 11.62 -2.33
C VAL A 190 6.95 11.68 -2.42
N LEU A 191 7.55 10.61 -2.94
CA LEU A 191 8.98 10.54 -3.19
C LEU A 191 9.33 11.13 -4.56
N HIS A 192 10.58 11.60 -4.70
CA HIS A 192 11.10 12.11 -5.97
C HIS A 192 11.13 11.04 -7.06
N GLY A 193 10.72 11.37 -8.28
CA GLY A 193 10.71 10.44 -9.42
C GLY A 193 9.67 9.32 -9.34
N ARG A 194 8.65 9.45 -8.48
CA ARG A 194 7.71 8.37 -8.14
C ARG A 194 6.25 8.82 -8.17
N LEU A 195 5.37 7.85 -8.39
CA LEU A 195 3.93 8.02 -8.34
C LEU A 195 3.38 7.44 -7.03
N ALA A 196 3.07 8.31 -6.06
CA ALA A 196 2.39 7.90 -4.84
C ALA A 196 0.97 7.45 -5.17
N THR A 197 0.79 6.14 -5.23
CA THR A 197 -0.41 5.49 -5.76
C THR A 197 -1.25 4.93 -4.61
N LEU A 198 -2.51 5.32 -4.52
CA LEU A 198 -3.51 4.72 -3.63
C LEU A 198 -4.56 4.01 -4.48
N VAL A 199 -4.81 2.73 -4.19
CA VAL A 199 -5.94 1.98 -4.72
C VAL A 199 -6.93 1.75 -3.57
N ALA A 200 -8.12 2.35 -3.68
CA ALA A 200 -9.21 2.23 -2.74
C ALA A 200 -10.30 1.32 -3.32
N GLN A 201 -10.43 0.12 -2.77
CA GLN A 201 -11.50 -0.81 -3.10
C GLN A 201 -12.73 -0.51 -2.22
N VAL A 202 -13.85 -0.21 -2.85
CA VAL A 202 -15.11 0.11 -2.17
C VAL A 202 -15.78 -1.18 -1.73
N GLU A 203 -15.88 -1.38 -0.42
CA GLU A 203 -16.53 -2.51 0.22
C GLU A 203 -17.84 -2.07 0.90
N PRO A 204 -18.76 -3.00 1.22
CA PRO A 204 -20.01 -2.66 1.90
C PRO A 204 -19.81 -1.90 3.23
N GLU A 205 -18.75 -2.24 3.97
CA GLU A 205 -18.48 -1.67 5.29
C GLU A 205 -17.49 -0.48 5.27
N GLY A 206 -16.90 -0.15 4.10
CA GLY A 206 -15.91 0.93 4.04
C GLY A 206 -15.05 0.92 2.78
N LEU A 207 -13.79 1.33 2.95
CA LEU A 207 -12.79 1.35 1.90
C LEU A 207 -11.61 0.49 2.33
N ARG A 208 -11.24 -0.48 1.50
CA ARG A 208 -9.99 -1.24 1.65
C ARG A 208 -8.92 -0.58 0.82
N LEU A 209 -7.82 -0.18 1.46
CA LEU A 209 -6.83 0.71 0.89
C LEU A 209 -5.51 -0.01 0.67
N TYR A 210 -4.88 0.24 -0.48
CA TYR A 210 -3.56 -0.27 -0.84
C TYR A 210 -2.69 0.86 -1.38
N GLN A 211 -1.44 0.96 -0.93
CA GLN A 211 -0.52 2.01 -1.37
C GLN A 211 0.71 1.45 -2.07
N TYR A 212 1.22 2.19 -3.03
CA TYR A 212 2.40 1.85 -3.84
C TYR A 212 3.17 3.13 -4.19
N GLN A 213 4.46 3.02 -4.46
CA GLN A 213 5.24 4.13 -5.02
C GLN A 213 6.13 3.67 -6.19
N PRO A 214 5.54 3.19 -7.29
CA PRO A 214 6.33 2.87 -8.47
C PRO A 214 7.13 4.09 -8.94
N ALA A 215 8.36 3.83 -9.39
CA ALA A 215 9.16 4.80 -10.12
C ALA A 215 8.47 5.13 -11.45
N LEU A 216 8.41 6.41 -11.80
CA LEU A 216 7.85 6.85 -13.07
C LEU A 216 8.78 6.53 -14.25
N ALA A 217 10.08 6.38 -13.98
CA ALA A 217 11.01 5.75 -14.91
C ALA A 217 10.82 4.22 -14.90
N ALA A 218 10.80 3.59 -16.08
CA ALA A 218 10.70 2.14 -16.21
C ALA A 218 11.78 1.44 -15.37
N ALA A 219 11.35 0.63 -14.41
CA ALA A 219 12.20 -0.03 -13.44
C ALA A 219 11.57 -1.38 -13.04
N PRO A 220 12.38 -2.43 -12.80
CA PRO A 220 11.87 -3.75 -12.41
C PRO A 220 10.94 -3.71 -11.18
N ALA A 221 11.25 -2.88 -10.19
CA ALA A 221 10.42 -2.73 -8.99
C ALA A 221 9.03 -2.11 -9.26
N SER A 222 8.85 -1.47 -10.41
CA SER A 222 7.58 -0.89 -10.86
C SER A 222 6.85 -1.77 -11.87
N ALA A 223 7.44 -2.91 -12.26
CA ALA A 223 6.82 -3.86 -13.17
C ALA A 223 5.51 -4.43 -12.60
N PRO A 224 4.54 -4.82 -13.44
CA PRO A 224 3.28 -5.40 -12.96
C PRO A 224 3.47 -6.57 -11.99
N THR A 225 4.46 -7.44 -12.25
CA THR A 225 4.78 -8.59 -11.38
C THR A 225 5.26 -8.15 -10.00
N ALA A 226 6.12 -7.13 -9.91
CA ALA A 226 6.62 -6.60 -8.64
C ALA A 226 5.51 -5.91 -7.84
N LEU A 227 4.71 -5.05 -8.49
CA LEU A 227 3.58 -4.39 -7.82
C LEU A 227 2.52 -5.40 -7.34
N ARG A 228 2.29 -6.48 -8.09
CA ARG A 228 1.43 -7.59 -7.64
C ARG A 228 1.98 -8.28 -6.38
N ARG A 229 3.27 -8.57 -6.33
CA ARG A 229 3.90 -9.17 -5.14
C ARG A 229 3.72 -8.26 -3.92
N LEU A 230 3.88 -6.95 -4.12
CA LEU A 230 3.66 -5.96 -3.09
C LEU A 230 2.20 -5.88 -2.64
N GLU A 231 1.24 -5.96 -3.57
CA GLU A 231 -0.19 -6.02 -3.25
C GLU A 231 -0.54 -7.27 -2.44
N TYR A 232 0.01 -8.43 -2.81
CA TYR A 232 -0.18 -9.68 -2.07
C TYR A 232 0.38 -9.59 -0.66
N LEU A 233 1.56 -8.97 -0.49
CA LEU A 233 2.15 -8.73 0.82
C LEU A 233 1.24 -7.84 1.68
N GLN A 234 0.70 -6.74 1.12
CA GLN A 234 -0.27 -5.88 1.82
C GLN A 234 -1.52 -6.66 2.23
N ARG A 235 -2.09 -7.46 1.33
CA ARG A 235 -3.27 -8.29 1.62
C ARG A 235 -3.00 -9.33 2.71
N ALA A 236 -1.86 -10.02 2.64
CA ALA A 236 -1.45 -10.98 3.66
C ALA A 236 -1.29 -10.33 5.04
N LEU A 237 -0.64 -9.15 5.10
CA LEU A 237 -0.47 -8.42 6.35
C LEU A 237 -1.78 -7.87 6.91
N LEU A 238 -2.68 -7.37 6.06
CA LEU A 238 -4.05 -6.97 6.45
C LEU A 238 -4.86 -8.15 6.99
N GLY A 239 -4.70 -9.34 6.39
CA GLY A 239 -5.33 -10.57 6.84
C GLY A 239 -4.66 -11.22 8.06
N GLY A 240 -3.59 -10.65 8.61
CA GLY A 240 -2.82 -11.22 9.72
C GLY A 240 -2.06 -12.50 9.37
N ARG A 241 -1.86 -12.78 8.08
CA ARG A 241 -1.24 -14.01 7.54
C ARG A 241 0.28 -13.87 7.42
N LEU A 242 0.97 -13.87 8.56
CA LEU A 242 2.44 -13.82 8.58
C LEU A 242 3.09 -15.05 7.91
N ASP A 243 2.40 -16.19 7.92
CA ASP A 243 2.81 -17.41 7.21
C ASP A 243 2.87 -17.20 5.70
N ALA A 244 1.89 -16.51 5.13
CA ALA A 244 1.87 -16.16 3.70
C ALA A 244 2.80 -14.97 3.37
N ALA A 245 3.08 -14.09 4.35
CA ALA A 245 3.88 -12.89 4.15
C ALA A 245 5.39 -13.16 4.11
N LYS A 246 5.89 -14.21 4.77
CA LYS A 246 7.34 -14.41 4.96
C LYS A 246 8.14 -14.43 3.66
N GLU A 247 7.80 -15.31 2.73
CA GLU A 247 8.55 -15.45 1.46
C GLU A 247 8.44 -14.18 0.61
N LEU A 248 7.24 -13.58 0.57
CA LEU A 248 7.00 -12.31 -0.14
C LEU A 248 7.79 -11.15 0.47
N ALA A 249 7.90 -11.08 1.79
CA ALA A 249 8.66 -10.03 2.48
C ALA A 249 10.15 -10.13 2.15
N LEU A 250 10.70 -11.34 2.06
CA LEU A 250 12.09 -11.56 1.65
C LEU A 250 12.32 -11.19 0.18
N GLU A 251 11.44 -11.64 -0.73
CA GLU A 251 11.50 -11.28 -2.15
C GLU A 251 11.46 -9.75 -2.35
N VAL A 252 10.57 -9.06 -1.63
CA VAL A 252 10.45 -7.59 -1.70
C VAL A 252 11.66 -6.89 -1.07
N ALA A 253 12.24 -7.44 0.00
CA ALA A 253 13.40 -6.87 0.68
C ALA A 253 14.64 -6.77 -0.22
N GLU A 254 14.82 -7.73 -1.14
CA GLU A 254 15.92 -7.71 -2.12
C GLU A 254 15.90 -6.45 -3.00
N SER A 255 14.71 -5.85 -3.20
CA SER A 255 14.51 -4.67 -4.02
C SER A 255 14.34 -3.38 -3.20
N ALA A 256 14.61 -3.38 -1.90
CA ALA A 256 14.33 -2.23 -1.02
C ALA A 256 15.02 -0.91 -1.43
N ALA A 257 16.22 -0.98 -2.05
CA ALA A 257 16.88 0.20 -2.60
C ALA A 257 16.17 0.74 -3.87
N ALA A 258 15.55 -0.15 -4.65
CA ALA A 258 14.81 0.20 -5.87
C ALA A 258 13.36 0.59 -5.60
N ASP A 259 12.77 0.15 -4.48
CA ASP A 259 11.48 0.60 -3.97
C ASP A 259 11.54 0.78 -2.44
N PRO A 260 11.91 1.97 -1.96
CA PRO A 260 12.04 2.23 -0.53
C PRO A 260 10.70 2.23 0.22
N PHE A 261 9.59 2.48 -0.47
CA PHE A 261 8.26 2.36 0.13
C PHE A 261 7.93 0.90 0.42
N ALA A 262 8.16 0.02 -0.57
CA ALA A 262 8.05 -1.42 -0.39
C ALA A 262 9.03 -1.95 0.66
N GLY A 263 10.24 -1.39 0.69
CA GLY A 263 11.26 -1.65 1.70
C GLY A 263 10.75 -1.39 3.13
N CYS A 264 10.08 -0.27 3.38
CA CYS A 264 9.46 -0.01 4.69
C CYS A 264 8.37 -1.04 5.04
N LEU A 265 7.50 -1.41 4.09
CA LEU A 265 6.46 -2.41 4.33
C LEU A 265 7.06 -3.79 4.69
N CYS A 266 8.02 -4.27 3.90
CA CYS A 266 8.66 -5.55 4.20
C CYS A 266 9.49 -5.46 5.47
N GLY A 267 10.07 -4.31 5.80
CA GLY A 267 10.74 -4.06 7.08
C GLY A 267 9.81 -4.32 8.28
N TYR A 268 8.57 -3.83 8.25
CA TYR A 268 7.59 -4.15 9.30
C TYR A 268 7.22 -5.64 9.33
N ALA A 269 7.13 -6.29 8.17
CA ALA A 269 6.90 -7.74 8.10
C ALA A 269 8.06 -8.54 8.73
N LEU A 270 9.30 -8.21 8.37
CA LEU A 270 10.53 -8.84 8.90
C LEU A 270 10.65 -8.62 10.41
N LEU A 271 10.32 -7.42 10.89
CA LEU A 271 10.27 -7.11 12.32
C LEU A 271 9.28 -8.02 13.07
N ARG A 272 8.07 -8.22 12.54
CA ARG A 272 7.07 -9.15 13.12
C ARG A 272 7.53 -10.61 13.10
N LEU A 273 8.33 -10.98 12.10
CA LEU A 273 8.89 -12.33 11.93
C LEU A 273 10.16 -12.57 12.78
N GLY A 274 10.69 -11.53 13.43
CA GLY A 274 11.94 -11.62 14.20
C GLY A 274 13.19 -11.78 13.33
N MET A 275 13.10 -11.43 12.04
CA MET A 275 14.17 -11.54 11.05
C MET A 275 15.03 -10.26 11.06
N LEU A 276 15.81 -10.10 12.13
CA LEU A 276 16.49 -8.84 12.44
C LEU A 276 17.68 -8.54 11.51
N ASP A 277 18.38 -9.58 11.03
CA ASP A 277 19.51 -9.41 10.11
C ASP A 277 19.02 -8.86 8.76
N GLU A 278 17.99 -9.48 8.18
CA GLU A 278 17.36 -9.02 6.94
C GLU A 278 16.72 -7.63 7.11
N LEU A 279 16.14 -7.36 8.27
CA LEU A 279 15.61 -6.03 8.61
C LEU A 279 16.72 -4.97 8.59
N ASN A 280 17.90 -5.26 9.15
CA ASN A 280 19.02 -4.32 9.16
C ASN A 280 19.50 -3.95 7.74
N ASP A 281 19.54 -4.93 6.84
CA ASP A 281 19.88 -4.69 5.43
C ASP A 281 18.85 -3.79 4.74
N VAL A 282 17.56 -4.05 4.96
CA VAL A 282 16.47 -3.19 4.45
C VAL A 282 16.60 -1.76 4.98
N ILE A 283 16.84 -1.58 6.28
CA ILE A 283 17.02 -0.26 6.89
C ILE A 283 18.15 0.51 6.21
N GLY A 284 19.31 -0.12 6.04
CA GLY A 284 20.48 0.49 5.39
C GLY A 284 20.17 0.91 3.95
N ASN A 285 19.56 0.01 3.18
CA ASN A 285 19.19 0.26 1.79
C ASN A 285 18.21 1.42 1.66
N VAL A 286 17.14 1.45 2.45
CA VAL A 286 16.11 2.50 2.38
C VAL A 286 16.66 3.86 2.83
N ILE A 287 17.43 3.94 3.93
CA ILE A 287 18.04 5.20 4.38
C ILE A 287 18.94 5.80 3.30
N SER A 288 19.67 4.96 2.56
CA SER A 288 20.62 5.43 1.55
C SER A 288 19.96 6.13 0.35
N VAL A 289 18.73 5.74 0.00
CA VAL A 289 18.02 6.25 -1.20
C VAL A 289 16.82 7.15 -0.87
N ALA A 290 16.23 7.02 0.31
CA ALA A 290 15.03 7.74 0.72
C ALA A 290 15.07 8.13 2.21
N PRO A 291 16.04 8.97 2.64
CA PRO A 291 16.14 9.45 4.03
C PRO A 291 14.97 10.36 4.45
N GLY A 292 14.03 10.67 3.55
CA GLY A 292 12.80 11.40 3.85
C GLY A 292 11.64 10.54 4.35
N LEU A 293 11.81 9.21 4.46
CA LEU A 293 10.75 8.31 4.95
C LEU A 293 10.84 8.16 6.47
N SER A 294 9.82 8.58 7.21
CA SER A 294 9.82 8.44 8.67
C SER A 294 9.89 6.98 9.12
N ASP A 295 9.23 6.06 8.40
CA ASP A 295 9.11 4.65 8.79
C ASP A 295 10.46 3.94 8.90
N VAL A 296 11.44 4.27 8.05
CA VAL A 296 12.76 3.60 8.10
C VAL A 296 13.50 3.91 9.40
N TYR A 297 13.33 5.10 9.95
CA TYR A 297 13.92 5.48 11.23
C TYR A 297 13.17 4.86 12.41
N VAL A 298 11.85 4.64 12.29
CA VAL A 298 11.11 3.83 13.26
C VAL A 298 11.65 2.40 13.26
N LEU A 299 11.77 1.76 12.10
CA LEU A 299 12.34 0.42 11.96
C LEU A 299 13.76 0.32 12.54
N ARG A 300 14.61 1.33 12.29
CA ARG A 300 15.95 1.41 12.89
C ARG A 300 15.92 1.51 14.41
N GLY A 301 14.99 2.28 14.96
CA GLY A 301 14.80 2.41 16.40
C GLY A 301 14.42 1.09 17.06
N GLU A 302 13.49 0.37 16.43
CA GLU A 302 12.99 -0.94 16.86
C GLU A 302 14.05 -2.03 16.75
N HIS A 303 14.78 -2.06 15.63
CA HIS A 303 15.92 -2.95 15.46
C HIS A 303 16.96 -2.71 16.57
N ALA A 304 17.35 -1.45 16.83
CA ALA A 304 18.28 -1.12 17.90
C ALA A 304 17.77 -1.55 19.28
N ALA A 305 16.47 -1.37 19.56
CA ALA A 305 15.87 -1.85 20.81
C ALA A 305 15.94 -3.38 20.93
N ALA A 306 15.65 -4.11 19.85
CA ALA A 306 15.67 -5.57 19.81
C ALA A 306 17.08 -6.17 19.95
N THR A 307 18.11 -5.49 19.43
CA THR A 307 19.51 -5.97 19.49
C THR A 307 20.31 -5.37 20.64
N GLY A 308 19.69 -4.59 21.54
CA GLY A 308 20.39 -3.91 22.64
C GLY A 308 21.33 -2.78 22.19
N GLY A 309 21.14 -2.25 20.99
CA GLY A 309 21.89 -1.12 20.44
C GLY A 309 21.51 0.22 21.06
N THR A 310 22.46 1.17 21.07
CA THR A 310 22.26 2.51 21.68
C THR A 310 21.62 3.54 20.74
N ALA A 311 21.46 3.19 19.45
CA ALA A 311 20.95 4.10 18.43
C ALA A 311 19.42 4.34 18.49
N GLY A 312 18.69 3.63 19.35
CA GLY A 312 17.22 3.68 19.43
C GLY A 312 16.68 5.10 19.62
N ARG A 313 17.18 5.80 20.65
CA ARG A 313 16.75 7.17 20.97
C ARG A 313 16.95 8.15 19.81
N GLN A 314 18.11 8.12 19.16
CA GLN A 314 18.37 9.00 18.01
C GLN A 314 17.46 8.65 16.83
N SER A 315 17.24 7.36 16.58
CA SER A 315 16.41 6.90 15.48
C SER A 315 14.95 7.36 15.62
N PHE A 316 14.36 7.28 16.83
CA PHE A 316 13.01 7.80 17.06
C PHE A 316 12.93 9.34 16.97
N ALA A 317 14.00 10.04 17.36
CA ALA A 317 14.09 11.49 17.14
C ALA A 317 14.14 11.82 15.64
N ASP A 318 14.96 11.11 14.87
CA ASP A 318 15.08 11.26 13.41
C ASP A 318 13.75 10.95 12.71
N ALA A 319 13.05 9.89 13.12
CA ALA A 319 11.71 9.58 12.61
C ALA A 319 10.75 10.76 12.79
N THR A 320 10.69 11.31 13.99
CA THR A 320 9.80 12.43 14.32
C THR A 320 10.20 13.73 13.60
N ALA A 321 11.49 13.94 13.39
CA ALA A 321 12.00 15.06 12.61
C ALA A 321 11.67 14.92 11.12
N THR A 322 11.65 13.69 10.61
CA THR A 322 11.40 13.37 9.20
C THR A 322 9.94 13.58 8.82
N GLY A 323 9.00 13.09 9.62
CA GLY A 323 7.58 13.30 9.33
C GLY A 323 6.65 12.36 10.09
N ILE A 324 5.51 12.10 9.48
CA ILE A 324 4.53 11.13 9.98
C ILE A 324 4.81 9.81 9.26
N PRO A 325 5.01 8.69 9.99
CA PRO A 325 5.08 7.36 9.39
C PRO A 325 3.88 7.11 8.47
N VAL A 326 4.07 6.51 7.31
CA VAL A 326 2.95 6.17 6.39
C VAL A 326 2.21 4.93 6.89
N PHE A 327 2.89 4.01 7.58
CA PHE A 327 2.28 2.81 8.12
C PHE A 327 1.80 3.03 9.56
N ALA A 328 0.61 2.51 9.87
CA ALA A 328 -0.02 2.57 11.18
C ALA A 328 0.82 1.91 12.29
N GLU A 329 1.53 0.83 11.95
CA GLU A 329 2.48 0.20 12.86
C GLU A 329 3.63 1.15 13.17
N GLY A 330 4.09 1.91 12.18
CA GLY A 330 5.08 2.96 12.36
C GLY A 330 4.63 4.05 13.33
N LEU A 331 3.37 4.51 13.24
CA LEU A 331 2.79 5.44 14.22
C LEU A 331 2.84 4.89 15.64
N THR A 332 2.39 3.64 15.80
CA THR A 332 2.29 2.99 17.12
C THR A 332 3.67 2.89 17.76
N ARG A 333 4.63 2.32 17.02
CA ARG A 333 6.01 2.15 17.47
C ARG A 333 6.73 3.47 17.70
N LEU A 334 6.47 4.49 16.89
CA LEU A 334 7.02 5.82 17.12
C LEU A 334 6.51 6.42 18.43
N VAL A 335 5.21 6.33 18.73
CA VAL A 335 4.66 6.81 20.00
C VAL A 335 5.25 6.07 21.19
N GLU A 336 5.41 4.75 21.08
CA GLU A 336 6.03 3.91 22.11
C GLU A 336 7.51 4.27 22.32
N GLY A 337 8.29 4.41 21.24
CA GLY A 337 9.69 4.82 21.28
C GLY A 337 9.88 6.21 21.87
N LEU A 338 9.02 7.18 21.50
CA LEU A 338 9.04 8.51 22.09
C LEU A 338 8.80 8.48 23.60
N ARG A 339 7.87 7.63 24.07
CA ARG A 339 7.62 7.43 25.51
C ARG A 339 8.78 6.72 26.20
N ALA A 340 9.30 5.65 25.61
CA ALA A 340 10.36 4.82 26.20
C ALA A 340 11.67 5.59 26.40
N HIS A 341 11.92 6.60 25.56
CA HIS A 341 13.13 7.43 25.61
C HIS A 341 12.90 8.85 26.13
N ASP A 342 11.72 9.15 26.69
CA ASP A 342 11.33 10.47 27.20
C ASP A 342 11.64 11.61 26.20
N LEU A 343 11.26 11.39 24.95
CA LEU A 343 11.48 12.34 23.86
C LEU A 343 10.30 13.29 23.73
N ASN A 344 10.52 14.53 24.20
CA ASN A 344 9.58 15.63 24.05
C ASN A 344 9.90 16.41 22.77
N HIS A 345 9.21 16.09 21.68
CA HIS A 345 9.37 16.74 20.37
C HIS A 345 8.06 17.41 19.93
N PRO A 346 8.05 18.66 19.43
CA PRO A 346 6.82 19.35 18.99
C PRO A 346 6.05 18.56 17.93
N ARG A 347 6.74 18.04 16.90
CA ARG A 347 6.12 17.15 15.89
C ARG A 347 5.66 15.81 16.47
N GLY A 348 6.23 15.36 17.59
CA GLY A 348 5.79 14.16 18.29
C GLY A 348 4.37 14.32 18.87
N ALA A 349 3.94 15.55 19.15
CA ALA A 349 2.58 15.81 19.58
C ALA A 349 1.54 15.61 18.45
N ILE A 350 1.90 15.96 17.20
CA ILE A 350 1.09 15.67 16.01
C ILE A 350 0.97 14.15 15.81
N VAL A 351 2.08 13.42 15.89
CA VAL A 351 2.09 11.95 15.79
C VAL A 351 1.18 11.32 16.85
N ARG A 352 1.28 11.77 18.11
CA ARG A 352 0.41 11.31 19.20
C ARG A 352 -1.06 11.63 18.95
N HIS A 353 -1.36 12.81 18.41
CA HIS A 353 -2.74 13.19 18.07
C HIS A 353 -3.32 12.26 17.00
N ILE A 354 -2.57 12.02 15.91
CA ILE A 354 -2.98 11.13 14.83
C ILE A 354 -3.19 9.71 15.37
N PHE A 355 -2.25 9.19 16.16
CA PHE A 355 -2.38 7.88 16.80
C PHE A 355 -3.64 7.75 17.67
N GLN A 356 -4.00 8.79 18.43
CA GLN A 356 -5.20 8.79 19.27
C GLN A 356 -6.51 8.80 18.47
N GLN A 357 -6.50 9.35 17.26
CA GLN A 357 -7.65 9.42 16.35
C GLN A 357 -7.58 8.36 15.23
N HIS A 358 -6.62 7.44 15.32
CA HIS A 358 -6.31 6.47 14.28
C HIS A 358 -7.51 5.58 13.94
N LEU A 359 -7.71 5.36 12.65
CA LEU A 359 -8.75 4.47 12.13
C LEU A 359 -8.34 3.01 12.41
N ARG A 360 -9.03 2.38 13.38
CA ARG A 360 -8.76 0.99 13.77
C ARG A 360 -8.86 0.05 12.57
N GLY A 361 -7.91 -0.88 12.47
CA GLY A 361 -7.84 -1.83 11.36
C GLY A 361 -7.15 -1.29 10.10
N SER A 362 -6.89 0.02 10.00
CA SER A 362 -6.11 0.57 8.89
C SER A 362 -4.63 0.19 9.01
N MET A 363 -4.05 -0.31 7.92
CA MET A 363 -2.59 -0.48 7.75
C MET A 363 -1.88 0.87 7.60
N TRP A 364 -2.59 1.89 7.15
CA TRP A 364 -2.06 3.21 6.83
C TRP A 364 -2.32 4.17 7.98
N SER A 365 -1.45 5.17 8.12
CA SER A 365 -1.62 6.33 8.97
C SER A 365 -2.82 7.17 8.53
N ALA A 366 -3.99 6.68 8.91
CA ALA A 366 -5.30 7.21 8.58
C ALA A 366 -6.05 7.48 9.89
N PHE A 367 -6.67 8.65 10.00
CA PHE A 367 -7.35 9.06 11.22
C PHE A 367 -8.62 9.83 10.90
N THR A 368 -9.58 9.84 11.84
CA THR A 368 -10.76 10.70 11.74
C THR A 368 -10.47 12.00 12.47
N PRO A 369 -10.33 13.13 11.76
CA PRO A 369 -10.03 14.40 12.40
C PRO A 369 -11.21 14.85 13.29
N ARG A 370 -10.92 15.59 14.36
CA ARG A 370 -11.98 16.17 15.21
C ARG A 370 -12.80 17.22 14.47
N ARG A 371 -12.14 17.96 13.57
CA ARG A 371 -12.74 18.98 12.70
C ARG A 371 -12.23 18.80 11.29
N PHE A 372 -13.13 18.86 10.33
CA PHE A 372 -12.82 18.85 8.91
C PHE A 372 -13.48 20.06 8.26
N GLU A 373 -12.93 21.25 8.53
CA GLU A 373 -13.51 22.51 8.10
C GLU A 373 -12.60 23.23 7.10
N PRO A 374 -13.11 23.63 5.91
CA PRO A 374 -12.39 24.48 4.98
C PRO A 374 -11.64 25.65 5.62
N GLY A 375 -10.39 25.86 5.21
CA GLY A 375 -9.58 26.99 5.67
C GLY A 375 -8.94 26.81 7.05
N THR A 376 -9.13 25.65 7.69
CA THR A 376 -8.47 25.29 8.96
C THR A 376 -7.38 24.24 8.75
N LEU A 377 -6.35 24.23 9.59
CA LEU A 377 -5.39 23.12 9.62
C LEU A 377 -6.06 21.85 10.14
N ILE A 378 -5.73 20.71 9.53
CA ILE A 378 -6.30 19.41 9.93
C ILE A 378 -5.85 18.94 11.31
N VAL A 379 -4.66 19.37 11.74
CA VAL A 379 -4.15 19.23 13.11
C VAL A 379 -3.61 20.59 13.53
N THR A 380 -4.13 21.15 14.62
CA THR A 380 -3.75 22.47 15.15
C THR A 380 -2.87 22.36 16.40
N GLY A 381 -2.25 23.47 16.82
CA GLY A 381 -1.53 23.54 18.11
C GLY A 381 -2.43 23.17 19.29
N ALA A 382 -3.68 23.66 19.29
CA ALA A 382 -4.70 23.33 20.30
C ALA A 382 -5.00 21.82 20.36
N ASP A 383 -5.02 21.13 19.22
CA ASP A 383 -5.22 19.67 19.16
C ASP A 383 -4.07 18.87 19.78
N THR A 384 -2.88 19.47 19.83
CA THR A 384 -1.65 18.85 20.33
C THR A 384 -1.30 19.24 21.77
N GLY A 385 -2.05 20.17 22.37
CA GLY A 385 -1.76 20.72 23.70
C GLY A 385 -0.51 21.63 23.73
N PHE A 386 0.04 21.98 22.56
CA PHE A 386 1.08 22.99 22.40
C PHE A 386 0.40 24.27 21.87
N GLU A 387 -0.10 25.09 22.77
CA GLU A 387 -0.32 26.51 22.48
C GLU A 387 0.97 27.25 22.83
N ALA A 388 1.49 28.02 21.88
CA ALA A 388 2.66 28.89 22.06
C ALA A 388 2.24 30.19 22.74
#